data_AF-A0A933PUG5-F1
#
_entry.id   AF-A0A933PUG5-F1
#
_cell.length_a   1.000
_cell.length_b   1.000
_cell.length_c   1.000
_cell.angle_alpha   90.00
_cell.angle_beta   90.00
_cell.angle_gamma   90.00
#
_symmetry.space_group_name_H-M   'P 1'
#
loop_
_entity.id
_entity.type
_entity.pdbx_description
1 polymer ?
#
loop_
_entity_poly.entity_id
_entity_poly.type
_entity_poly.pdbx_seq_one_letter_code
_entity_poly.pdbx_strand_id
1 'polypeptide(L)'
;MYANPSKAISFIDTSAQTLAKAYALRPTVLKNYSLENFSIAGFEINFTEILKLASRTSPYKKLARFPSIKIDVSVLIDSKVEVKTIEEVIKNSDKNLIKETNLFDIYEGKNIEDDKKAVAFSITLQAEDRTLTDQEMTDIQKKIFSNLEKLGGVIRGK
;
A
#
# COMPACT_ATOMS: atom_id res chain seq x y z
N MET A 1 26.55 0.89 -15.08
CA MET A 1 25.16 0.88 -14.58
C MET A 1 24.92 2.15 -13.77
N TYR A 2 24.00 3.01 -14.19
CA TYR A 2 23.79 4.36 -13.62
C TYR A 2 22.83 4.41 -12.42
N ALA A 3 21.94 3.42 -12.29
CA ALA A 3 20.96 3.34 -11.22
C ALA A 3 21.57 2.91 -9.88
N ASN A 4 21.13 3.53 -8.79
CA ASN A 4 21.49 3.16 -7.43
C ASN A 4 20.66 1.94 -6.98
N PRO A 5 21.29 0.78 -6.68
CA PRO A 5 20.57 -0.46 -6.39
C PRO A 5 19.78 -0.42 -5.07
N SER A 6 20.21 0.37 -4.08
CA SER A 6 19.47 0.50 -2.81
C SER A 6 18.30 1.50 -2.88
N LYS A 7 18.20 2.25 -3.99
CA LYS A 7 17.16 3.26 -4.23
C LYS A 7 16.59 3.09 -5.64
N ALA A 8 16.16 1.87 -5.94
CA ALA A 8 15.55 1.52 -7.21
C ALA A 8 14.34 0.59 -6.99
N ILE A 9 13.32 0.76 -7.83
CA ILE A 9 12.16 -0.11 -7.90
C ILE A 9 11.93 -0.52 -9.35
N SER A 10 11.50 -1.77 -9.55
CA SER A 10 11.10 -2.29 -10.86
C SER A 10 9.63 -2.70 -10.81
N PHE A 11 8.89 -2.34 -11.84
CA PHE A 11 7.52 -2.76 -12.06
C PHE A 11 7.54 -3.91 -13.04
N ILE A 12 7.02 -5.06 -12.61
CA ILE A 12 6.97 -6.28 -13.41
C ILE A 12 5.52 -6.70 -13.65
N ASP A 13 5.27 -7.37 -14.77
CA ASP A 13 3.98 -8.02 -15.03
C ASP A 13 3.88 -9.38 -14.31
N THR A 14 2.77 -10.08 -14.50
CA THR A 14 2.54 -11.42 -13.93
C THR A 14 3.45 -12.49 -14.54
N SER A 15 4.08 -12.25 -15.69
CA SER A 15 5.07 -13.12 -16.33
C SER A 15 6.51 -12.80 -15.90
N ALA A 16 6.69 -11.93 -14.90
CA ALA A 16 7.97 -11.42 -14.39
C ALA A 16 8.78 -10.59 -15.41
N GLN A 17 8.14 -10.10 -16.47
CA GLN A 17 8.73 -9.16 -17.42
C GLN A 17 8.75 -7.75 -16.85
N THR A 18 9.88 -7.04 -16.96
CA THR A 18 9.99 -5.66 -16.49
C THR A 18 9.31 -4.67 -17.44
N LEU A 19 8.29 -3.97 -16.92
CA LEU A 19 7.51 -2.95 -17.61
C LEU A 19 8.09 -1.55 -17.42
N ALA A 20 8.59 -1.25 -16.21
CA ALA A 20 9.16 0.05 -15.91
C ALA A 20 10.17 -0.04 -14.76
N LYS A 21 11.04 0.96 -14.65
CA LYS A 21 11.98 1.14 -13.54
C LYS A 21 11.97 2.59 -13.10
N ALA A 22 12.13 2.82 -11.80
CA ALA A 22 12.42 4.15 -11.25
C ALA A 22 13.59 4.03 -10.28
N TYR A 23 14.52 4.97 -10.30
CA TYR A 23 15.75 4.86 -9.52
C TYR A 23 16.40 6.22 -9.26
N ALA A 24 17.11 6.33 -8.13
CA ALA A 24 18.06 7.42 -7.92
C ALA A 24 19.34 7.17 -8.74
N LEU A 25 19.95 8.22 -9.28
CA LEU A 25 21.27 8.09 -9.93
C LEU A 25 22.36 7.81 -8.90
N ARG A 26 23.36 7.01 -9.28
CA ARG A 26 24.52 6.74 -8.42
C ARG A 26 25.34 8.02 -8.20
N PRO A 27 25.91 8.24 -7.01
CA PRO A 27 26.78 9.39 -6.74
C PRO A 27 27.95 9.51 -7.72
N THR A 28 28.50 8.39 -8.19
CA THR A 28 29.58 8.38 -9.19
C THR A 28 29.15 8.96 -10.54
N VAL A 29 27.91 8.71 -10.96
CA VAL A 29 27.36 9.31 -12.18
C VAL A 29 27.16 10.80 -11.98
N LEU A 30 26.56 11.21 -10.87
CA LEU A 30 26.35 12.63 -10.56
C LEU A 30 27.68 13.40 -10.58
N LYS A 31 28.71 12.86 -9.92
CA LYS A 31 30.05 13.47 -9.89
C LYS A 31 30.68 13.60 -11.28
N ASN A 32 30.50 12.61 -12.16
CA ASN A 32 31.04 12.66 -13.52
C ASN A 32 30.40 13.76 -14.38
N TYR A 33 29.20 14.21 -14.01
CA TYR A 33 28.47 15.28 -14.70
C TYR A 33 28.40 16.59 -13.89
N SER A 34 29.15 16.70 -12.78
CA SER A 34 29.13 17.87 -11.89
C SER A 34 27.75 18.17 -11.29
N LEU A 35 27.01 17.12 -10.95
CA LEU A 35 25.63 17.18 -10.43
C LEU A 35 25.52 16.64 -8.98
N GLU A 36 26.63 16.50 -8.26
CA GLU A 36 26.69 15.91 -6.91
C GLU A 36 25.85 16.64 -5.86
N ASN A 37 25.56 17.93 -6.09
CA ASN A 37 24.73 18.74 -5.19
C ASN A 37 23.22 18.59 -5.45
N PHE A 38 22.84 17.81 -6.46
CA PHE A 38 21.44 17.59 -6.83
C PHE A 38 21.00 16.17 -6.51
N SER A 39 19.78 16.04 -5.98
CA SER A 39 19.10 14.75 -5.87
C SER A 39 18.38 14.45 -7.18
N ILE A 40 19.00 13.63 -8.04
CA ILE A 40 18.45 13.28 -9.35
C ILE A 40 17.96 11.83 -9.36
N ALA A 41 16.71 11.66 -9.80
CA ALA A 41 16.11 10.37 -10.08
C ALA A 41 15.73 10.28 -11.56
N GLY A 42 15.70 9.06 -12.09
CA GLY A 42 15.26 8.75 -13.43
C GLY A 42 14.22 7.64 -13.41
N PHE A 43 13.49 7.52 -14.51
CA PHE A 43 12.60 6.39 -14.75
C PHE A 43 12.66 5.96 -16.21
N GLU A 44 12.40 4.69 -16.45
CA GLU A 44 12.36 4.07 -17.77
C GLU A 44 11.07 3.27 -17.90
N ILE A 45 10.43 3.34 -19.05
CA ILE A 45 9.17 2.67 -19.33
C ILE A 45 9.30 1.89 -20.63
N ASN A 46 9.05 0.58 -20.58
CA ASN A 46 8.92 -0.25 -21.75
C ASN A 46 7.52 -0.07 -22.35
N PHE A 47 7.39 0.95 -23.20
CA PHE A 47 6.13 1.31 -23.82
C PHE A 47 5.51 0.16 -24.62
N THR A 48 6.34 -0.65 -25.28
CA THR A 48 5.88 -1.78 -26.11
C THR A 48 5.22 -2.86 -25.27
N GLU A 49 5.81 -3.23 -24.13
CA GLU A 49 5.23 -4.25 -23.25
C GLU A 49 3.98 -3.74 -22.54
N ILE A 50 3.96 -2.47 -22.12
CA ILE A 50 2.76 -1.86 -21.53
C ILE A 50 1.59 -1.85 -22.52
N LEU A 51 1.83 -1.55 -23.80
CA LEU A 51 0.78 -1.56 -24.81
C LEU A 51 0.15 -2.94 -25.00
N LYS A 52 0.90 -4.04 -24.81
CA LYS A 52 0.36 -5.41 -24.87
C LYS A 52 -0.60 -5.71 -23.72
N LEU A 53 -0.39 -5.06 -22.57
CA LEU A 53 -1.26 -5.18 -21.39
C LEU A 53 -2.47 -4.25 -21.44
N ALA A 54 -2.48 -3.28 -22.36
CA ALA A 54 -3.57 -2.32 -22.48
C ALA A 54 -4.85 -3.03 -22.94
N SER A 55 -5.76 -3.27 -22.01
CA SER A 55 -7.10 -3.75 -22.32
C SER A 55 -7.99 -2.58 -22.74
N ARG A 56 -8.65 -2.71 -23.91
CA ARG A 56 -9.66 -1.75 -24.37
C ARG A 56 -11.06 -2.04 -23.83
N THR A 57 -11.23 -3.10 -23.07
CA THR A 57 -12.51 -3.42 -22.43
C THR A 57 -12.57 -2.72 -21.09
N SER A 58 -13.46 -1.74 -20.95
CA SER A 58 -13.88 -1.25 -19.64
C SER A 58 -15.03 -2.15 -19.17
N PRO A 59 -14.79 -3.15 -18.30
CA PRO A 59 -15.86 -3.99 -17.81
C PRO A 59 -16.89 -3.10 -17.10
N TYR A 60 -18.17 -3.32 -17.39
CA TYR A 60 -19.24 -2.64 -16.67
C TYR A 60 -19.17 -3.03 -15.20
N LYS A 61 -18.81 -2.07 -14.35
CA LYS A 61 -18.94 -2.22 -12.91
C LYS A 61 -20.28 -1.63 -12.51
N LYS A 62 -21.15 -2.46 -11.94
CA LYS A 62 -22.44 -2.02 -11.41
C LYS A 62 -22.22 -0.90 -10.40
N LEU A 63 -23.00 0.17 -10.51
CA LEU A 63 -22.95 1.25 -9.53
C LEU A 63 -23.30 0.71 -8.14
N ALA A 64 -22.57 1.19 -7.14
CA ALA A 64 -22.85 0.86 -5.76
C ALA A 64 -24.29 1.26 -5.41
N ARG A 65 -25.11 0.27 -5.03
CA ARG A 65 -26.52 0.49 -4.67
C ARG A 65 -26.72 0.78 -3.19
N PHE A 66 -25.75 0.41 -2.36
CA PHE A 66 -25.80 0.51 -0.91
C PHE A 66 -24.70 1.43 -0.39
N PRO A 67 -24.93 2.14 0.73
CA PRO A 67 -23.93 3.05 1.28
C PRO A 67 -22.68 2.30 1.75
N SER A 68 -21.55 3.00 1.71
CA SER A 68 -20.30 2.54 2.31
C SER A 68 -20.12 3.14 3.71
N ILE A 69 -19.45 2.39 4.59
CA ILE A 69 -18.99 2.86 5.90
C ILE A 69 -17.47 2.99 5.85
N LYS A 70 -16.92 4.06 6.43
CA LYS A 70 -15.47 4.21 6.61
C LYS A 70 -15.11 4.00 8.07
N ILE A 71 -14.08 3.20 8.31
CA ILE A 71 -13.50 3.01 9.63
C ILE A 71 -12.00 3.28 9.56
N ASP A 72 -11.46 3.85 10.62
CA ASP A 72 -10.03 4.08 10.73
C ASP A 72 -9.40 3.06 11.69
N VAL A 73 -8.22 2.56 11.34
CA VAL A 73 -7.46 1.60 12.12
C VAL A 73 -6.03 2.09 12.24
N SER A 74 -5.54 2.20 13.48
CA SER A 74 -4.14 2.49 13.77
C SER A 74 -3.48 1.30 14.45
N VAL A 75 -2.30 0.93 13.97
CA VAL A 75 -1.51 -0.18 14.50
C VAL A 75 -0.08 0.26 14.77
N LEU A 76 0.42 -0.02 15.96
CA LEU A 76 1.83 0.04 16.31
C LEU A 76 2.49 -1.28 15.96
N ILE A 77 3.53 -1.28 15.13
CA ILE A 77 4.17 -2.51 14.66
C ILE A 77 5.67 -2.30 14.47
N ASP A 78 6.42 -3.39 14.37
CA ASP A 78 7.86 -3.35 14.04
C ASP A 78 8.11 -2.57 12.74
N SER A 79 9.06 -1.63 12.81
CA SER A 79 9.45 -0.74 11.72
C SER A 79 9.87 -1.48 10.44
N LYS A 80 10.36 -2.72 10.57
CA LYS A 80 10.77 -3.58 9.44
C LYS A 80 9.61 -4.20 8.69
N VAL A 81 8.41 -4.24 9.27
CA VAL A 81 7.23 -4.79 8.58
C VAL A 81 6.83 -3.84 7.45
N GLU A 82 6.80 -4.36 6.22
CA GLU A 82 6.37 -3.56 5.07
C GLU A 82 4.91 -3.14 5.21
N VAL A 83 4.61 -1.87 4.89
CA VAL A 83 3.24 -1.32 4.94
C VAL A 83 2.29 -2.11 4.04
N LYS A 84 2.80 -2.61 2.91
CA LYS A 84 2.06 -3.47 1.99
C LYS A 84 1.60 -4.77 2.67
N THR A 85 2.42 -5.38 3.52
CA THR A 85 2.02 -6.57 4.29
C THR A 85 0.87 -6.26 5.23
N ILE A 86 0.88 -5.08 5.87
CA ILE A 86 -0.20 -4.62 6.75
C ILE A 86 -1.50 -4.43 5.94
N GLU A 87 -1.41 -3.75 4.79
CA GLU A 87 -2.53 -3.53 3.88
C GLU A 87 -3.13 -4.87 3.40
N GLU A 88 -2.29 -5.82 3.02
CA GLU A 88 -2.72 -7.16 2.59
C GLU A 88 -3.44 -7.91 3.72
N VAL A 89 -2.94 -7.84 4.96
CA VAL A 89 -3.60 -8.45 6.13
C VAL A 89 -4.98 -7.83 6.37
N ILE A 90 -5.09 -6.50 6.27
CA ILE A 90 -6.38 -5.80 6.38
C ILE A 90 -7.32 -6.30 5.28
N LYS A 91 -6.92 -6.21 4.02
CA LYS A 91 -7.75 -6.59 2.86
C LYS A 91 -8.16 -8.06 2.87
N ASN A 92 -7.29 -8.95 3.35
CA ASN A 92 -7.58 -10.38 3.48
C ASN A 92 -8.50 -10.72 4.67
N SER A 93 -8.76 -9.76 5.57
CA SER A 93 -9.68 -9.97 6.68
C SER A 93 -11.12 -10.15 6.20
N ASP A 94 -11.56 -9.41 5.18
CA ASP A 94 -12.81 -9.69 4.47
C ASP A 94 -12.79 -9.15 3.04
N LYS A 95 -12.50 -10.01 2.06
CA LYS A 95 -12.40 -9.63 0.64
C LYS A 95 -13.73 -9.20 0.02
N ASN A 96 -14.86 -9.56 0.64
CA ASN A 96 -16.18 -9.26 0.09
C ASN A 96 -16.62 -7.85 0.48
N LEU A 97 -16.38 -7.50 1.75
CA LEU A 97 -16.85 -6.26 2.35
C LEU A 97 -15.81 -5.13 2.32
N ILE A 98 -14.50 -5.43 2.38
CA ILE A 98 -13.46 -4.41 2.28
C ILE A 98 -13.28 -4.03 0.81
N LYS A 99 -13.73 -2.82 0.44
CA LYS A 99 -13.62 -2.31 -0.93
C LYS A 99 -12.35 -1.52 -1.18
N GLU A 100 -11.88 -0.80 -0.17
CA GLU A 100 -10.73 0.09 -0.31
C GLU A 100 -9.97 0.21 1.01
N THR A 101 -8.65 0.32 0.92
CA THR A 101 -7.72 0.51 2.04
C THR A 101 -6.80 1.67 1.68
N ASN A 102 -6.84 2.74 2.46
CA ASN A 102 -6.04 3.93 2.23
C ASN A 102 -5.11 4.17 3.41
N LEU A 103 -3.81 4.09 3.18
CA LEU A 103 -2.81 4.57 4.12
C LEU A 103 -2.92 6.09 4.19
N PHE A 104 -3.07 6.65 5.40
CA PHE A 104 -3.12 8.11 5.58
C PHE A 104 -2.12 8.66 6.58
N ASP A 105 -1.55 7.83 7.46
CA ASP A 105 -0.50 8.28 8.38
C ASP A 105 0.54 7.19 8.67
N ILE A 106 1.80 7.61 8.74
CA ILE A 106 2.93 6.82 9.26
C ILE A 106 3.69 7.72 10.21
N TYR A 107 3.73 7.34 11.49
CA TYR A 107 4.43 8.08 12.53
C TYR A 107 5.55 7.24 13.15
N GLU A 108 6.76 7.82 13.13
CA GLU A 108 7.98 7.34 13.75
C GLU A 108 8.57 8.51 14.55
N GLY A 109 8.97 8.29 15.82
CA GLY A 109 9.59 9.35 16.60
C GLY A 109 9.39 9.23 18.11
N LYS A 110 9.65 10.34 18.81
CA LYS A 110 9.89 10.44 20.27
C LYS A 110 8.88 9.75 21.20
N ASN A 111 7.65 9.50 20.75
CA ASN A 111 6.59 8.87 21.55
C ASN A 111 6.36 7.38 21.20
N ILE A 112 7.27 6.78 20.43
CA ILE A 112 7.26 5.39 20.00
C ILE A 112 8.66 4.81 20.18
N GLU A 113 8.75 3.53 20.55
CA GLU A 113 10.01 2.79 20.64
C GLU A 113 10.78 2.86 19.31
N ASP A 114 12.11 2.97 19.36
CA ASP A 114 12.95 3.23 18.19
C ASP A 114 12.85 2.16 17.08
N ASP A 115 12.37 0.96 17.41
CA ASP A 115 12.17 -0.16 16.48
C ASP A 115 10.71 -0.30 16.00
N LYS A 116 9.81 0.60 16.41
CA LYS A 116 8.38 0.57 16.10
C LYS A 116 7.97 1.76 15.23
N LYS A 117 6.88 1.57 14.49
CA LYS A 117 6.16 2.63 13.78
C LYS A 117 4.67 2.50 14.00
N ALA A 118 3.96 3.62 14.02
CA ALA A 118 2.51 3.63 13.97
C ALA A 118 2.04 3.84 12.54
N VAL A 119 1.13 3.01 12.08
CA VAL A 119 0.56 3.07 10.73
C VAL A 119 -0.95 3.19 10.85
N ALA A 120 -1.54 4.16 10.16
CA ALA A 120 -2.97 4.38 10.15
C ALA A 120 -3.58 4.21 8.75
N PHE A 121 -4.67 3.46 8.70
CA PHE A 121 -5.43 3.16 7.49
C PHE A 121 -6.89 3.58 7.65
N SER A 122 -7.44 4.18 6.59
CA SER A 122 -8.88 4.35 6.43
C SER A 122 -9.40 3.25 5.51
N ILE A 123 -10.39 2.51 5.99
CA ILE A 123 -10.91 1.30 5.37
C ILE A 123 -12.36 1.54 4.99
N THR A 124 -12.68 1.33 3.71
CA THR A 124 -14.04 1.45 3.21
C THR A 124 -14.70 0.08 3.17
N LEU A 125 -15.74 -0.09 3.98
CA LEU A 125 -16.59 -1.27 4.05
C LEU A 125 -17.87 -1.05 3.25
N GLN A 126 -18.23 -2.00 2.40
CA GLN A 126 -19.47 -1.93 1.62
C GLN A 126 -19.90 -3.32 1.14
N ALA A 127 -21.17 -3.67 1.38
CA ALA A 127 -21.82 -4.83 0.78
C ALA A 127 -22.46 -4.46 -0.58
N GLU A 128 -22.60 -5.45 -1.47
CA GLU A 128 -23.18 -5.24 -2.80
C GLU A 128 -24.70 -5.44 -2.85
N ASP A 129 -25.25 -6.09 -1.84
CA ASP A 129 -26.61 -6.63 -1.76
C ASP A 129 -27.44 -6.08 -0.59
N ARG A 130 -26.82 -5.39 0.38
CA ARG A 130 -27.49 -4.82 1.56
C ARG A 130 -26.75 -3.61 2.14
N THR A 131 -27.44 -2.88 3.02
CA THR A 131 -26.80 -1.92 3.92
C THR A 131 -26.11 -2.69 5.05
N LEU A 132 -24.87 -2.31 5.38
CA LEU A 132 -24.14 -2.91 6.50
C LEU A 132 -24.74 -2.48 7.84
N THR A 133 -24.83 -3.43 8.76
CA THR A 133 -25.24 -3.17 10.15
C THR A 133 -24.04 -2.79 11.02
N ASP A 134 -24.30 -2.12 12.14
CA ASP A 134 -23.26 -1.78 13.12
C ASP A 134 -22.57 -3.03 13.69
N GLN A 135 -23.31 -4.13 13.81
CA GLN A 135 -22.77 -5.42 14.26
C GLN A 135 -21.77 -6.00 13.25
N GLU A 136 -22.15 -6.03 11.96
CA GLU A 136 -21.24 -6.51 10.88
C GLU A 136 -19.97 -5.65 10.82
N MET A 137 -20.10 -4.32 10.94
CA MET A 137 -18.95 -3.41 10.99
C MET A 137 -18.02 -3.75 12.15
N THR A 138 -18.59 -3.93 13.36
CA THR A 138 -17.84 -4.27 14.57
C THR A 138 -17.12 -5.62 14.44
N ASP A 139 -17.78 -6.61 13.84
CA ASP A 139 -17.20 -7.95 13.65
C ASP A 139 -16.03 -7.93 12.67
N ILE A 140 -16.13 -7.17 11.58
CA ILE A 140 -15.03 -6.97 10.62
C ILE A 140 -13.87 -6.24 11.28
N GLN A 141 -14.15 -5.18 12.04
CA GLN A 141 -13.12 -4.43 12.76
C GLN A 141 -12.35 -5.32 13.75
N LYS A 142 -13.05 -6.14 14.54
CA LYS A 142 -12.43 -7.12 15.44
C LYS A 142 -11.58 -8.15 14.68
N LYS A 143 -12.04 -8.60 13.51
CA LYS A 143 -11.29 -9.54 12.67
C LYS A 143 -10.01 -8.91 12.13
N ILE A 144 -10.07 -7.65 11.69
CA ILE A 144 -8.89 -6.87 11.27
C ILE A 144 -7.91 -6.77 12.43
N PHE A 145 -8.39 -6.36 13.61
CA PHE A 145 -7.56 -6.24 14.82
C PHE A 145 -6.86 -7.55 15.17
N SER A 146 -7.60 -8.66 15.23
CA SER A 146 -7.03 -9.97 15.52
C SER A 146 -5.96 -10.39 14.51
N ASN A 147 -6.15 -10.09 13.22
CA ASN A 147 -5.18 -10.44 12.20
C ASN A 147 -3.92 -9.56 12.25
N LEU A 148 -4.07 -8.27 12.57
CA LEU A 148 -2.95 -7.37 12.80
C LEU A 148 -2.17 -7.73 14.07
N GLU A 149 -2.85 -8.16 15.13
CA GLU A 149 -2.21 -8.67 16.36
C GLU A 149 -1.39 -9.93 16.08
N LYS A 150 -1.88 -10.84 15.23
CA LYS A 150 -1.11 -12.01 14.77
C LYS A 150 0.15 -11.64 13.97
N LEU A 151 0.15 -10.48 13.31
CA LEU A 151 1.32 -9.93 12.63
C LEU A 151 2.32 -9.27 13.62
N GLY A 152 2.01 -9.25 14.92
CA GLY A 152 2.82 -8.58 15.95
C GLY A 152 2.48 -7.10 16.13
N GLY A 153 1.32 -6.65 15.62
CA GLY A 153 0.82 -5.31 15.79
C GLY A 153 0.07 -5.11 17.12
N VAL A 154 0.09 -3.89 17.65
CA VAL A 154 -0.70 -3.46 18.80
C VAL A 154 -1.65 -2.35 18.36
N ILE A 155 -2.96 -2.58 18.50
CA ILE A 155 -3.98 -1.63 18.05
C ILE A 155 -4.01 -0.38 18.94
N ARG A 156 -4.10 0.80 18.32
CA ARG A 156 -4.20 2.10 19.00
C ARG A 156 -5.59 2.71 18.77
N GLY A 157 -6.22 3.20 19.85
CA GLY A 157 -7.54 3.84 19.82
C GLY A 157 -8.72 2.87 20.04
N LYS A 158 -8.75 2.20 21.20
CA LYS A 158 -9.92 1.43 21.66
C LYS A 158 -11.08 2.33 22.04
#